data_AF-A0A9X8ZDE2-F1
#
_entry.id   AF-A0A9X8ZDE2-F1
#
_cell.length_a   1.000
_cell.length_b   1.000
_cell.length_c   1.000
_cell.angle_alpha   90.00
_cell.angle_beta   90.00
_cell.angle_gamma   90.00
#
_symmetry.space_group_name_H-M   'P 1'
#
loop_
_entity.id
_entity.type
_entity.pdbx_description
1 polymer ?
#
loop_
_entity_poly.entity_id
_entity_poly.type
_entity_poly.pdbx_seq_one_letter_code
_entity_poly.pdbx_strand_id
1 'polypeptide(L)'
;MNKNKVGWLFLGLAGCLGLLFIMMAGEGYGLSTSRIDGNMQLNFLGIKIADGITTTARWNQYGTYFYLWSLVPLTLTIFCYRKFLKLVPTISN
;
A
#
# COMPACT_ATOMS: atom_id res chain seq x y z
N MET A 1 4.39 7.39 -29.42
CA MET A 1 3.45 7.35 -28.28
C MET A 1 3.27 8.77 -27.75
N ASN A 2 2.04 9.26 -27.56
CA ASN A 2 1.79 10.65 -27.14
C ASN A 2 2.22 10.83 -25.67
N LYS A 3 3.25 11.67 -25.42
CA LYS A 3 3.84 11.88 -24.08
C LYS A 3 2.80 12.28 -23.02
N ASN A 4 1.79 13.06 -23.40
CA ASN A 4 0.70 13.42 -22.50
C ASN A 4 -0.15 12.20 -22.09
N LYS A 5 -0.56 11.36 -23.04
CA LYS A 5 -1.32 10.13 -22.73
C LYS A 5 -0.56 9.22 -21.78
N VAL A 6 0.76 9.10 -21.98
CA VAL A 6 1.64 8.29 -21.13
C VAL A 6 1.76 8.88 -19.73
N GLY A 7 1.88 10.20 -19.60
CA GLY A 7 1.91 10.85 -18.30
C GLY A 7 0.64 10.61 -17.49
N TRP A 8 -0.54 10.76 -18.09
CA TRP A 8 -1.81 10.48 -17.40
C TRP A 8 -1.95 9.02 -16.95
N LEU A 9 -1.39 8.06 -17.68
CA LEU A 9 -1.29 6.67 -17.21
C LEU A 9 -0.43 6.55 -15.94
N PHE A 10 0.70 7.26 -15.87
CA PHE A 10 1.52 7.31 -14.66
C PHE A 10 0.77 7.92 -13.46
N LEU A 11 -0.11 8.91 -13.69
CA LEU A 11 -0.94 9.47 -12.62
C LEU A 11 -1.96 8.43 -12.11
N GLY A 12 -2.63 7.72 -13.02
CA GLY A 12 -3.56 6.64 -12.64
C GLY A 12 -2.86 5.55 -11.83
N LEU A 13 -1.68 5.11 -12.26
CA LEU A 13 -0.85 4.15 -11.53
C LEU A 13 -0.45 4.67 -10.15
N ALA A 14 -0.03 5.94 -10.05
CA ALA A 14 0.30 6.55 -8.77
C ALA A 14 -0.91 6.56 -7.82
N GLY A 15 -2.10 6.86 -8.32
CA GLY A 15 -3.33 6.80 -7.53
C GLY A 15 -3.62 5.41 -6.97
N CYS A 16 -3.57 4.38 -7.81
CA CYS A 16 -3.81 2.99 -7.39
C CYS A 16 -2.78 2.51 -6.36
N LEU A 17 -1.50 2.81 -6.58
CA LEU A 17 -0.43 2.45 -5.65
C LEU A 17 -0.55 3.22 -4.33
N GLY A 18 -1.00 4.47 -4.37
CA GLY A 18 -1.23 5.28 -3.18
C GLY A 18 -2.36 4.72 -2.31
N LEU A 19 -3.45 4.28 -2.94
CA LEU A 19 -4.54 3.59 -2.25
C LEU A 19 -4.07 2.27 -1.62
N LEU A 20 -3.27 1.49 -2.36
CA LEU A 20 -2.70 0.25 -1.84
C LEU A 20 -1.80 0.50 -0.61
N PHE A 21 -0.98 1.55 -0.65
CA PHE A 21 -0.19 1.98 0.51
C PHE A 21 -1.08 2.28 1.72
N ILE A 22 -2.13 3.09 1.55
CA ILE A 22 -3.05 3.45 2.64
C ILE A 22 -3.71 2.21 3.24
N MET A 23 -4.18 1.28 2.40
CA MET A 23 -4.80 0.03 2.87
C MET A 23 -3.80 -0.83 3.66
N MET A 24 -2.58 -0.99 3.17
CA MET A 24 -1.55 -1.79 3.87
C MET A 24 -1.10 -1.14 5.17
N ALA A 25 -0.89 0.17 5.19
CA ALA A 25 -0.52 0.91 6.40
C ALA A 25 -1.65 0.90 7.43
N GLY A 26 -2.90 1.03 6.97
CA GLY A 26 -4.09 0.93 7.82
C GLY A 26 -4.22 -0.44 8.47
N GLU A 27 -4.03 -1.52 7.72
CA GLU A 27 -3.99 -2.85 8.32
C GLU A 27 -2.82 -3.04 9.26
N GLY A 28 -1.62 -2.59 8.88
CA GLY A 28 -0.45 -2.60 9.75
C GLY A 28 -0.75 -1.98 11.12
N TYR A 29 -1.44 -0.82 11.13
CA TYR A 29 -1.87 -0.14 12.34
C TYR A 29 -2.86 -0.97 13.16
N GLY A 30 -3.92 -1.45 12.52
CA GLY A 30 -4.98 -2.24 13.17
C GLY A 30 -4.43 -3.50 13.82
N LEU A 31 -3.57 -4.23 13.10
CA LEU A 31 -2.89 -5.42 13.62
C LEU A 31 -1.97 -5.10 14.80
N SER A 32 -1.19 -4.01 14.74
CA SER A 32 -0.23 -3.66 15.79
C SER A 32 -0.87 -3.18 17.11
N THR A 33 -2.11 -2.70 17.03
CA THR A 33 -2.84 -2.12 18.18
C THR A 33 -3.95 -3.04 18.72
N SER A 34 -4.24 -4.14 18.04
CA SER A 34 -5.26 -5.10 18.46
C SER A 34 -4.69 -6.16 19.40
N ARG A 35 -5.53 -6.61 20.34
CA ARG A 35 -5.30 -7.84 21.10
C ARG A 35 -6.17 -8.92 20.51
N ILE A 36 -5.60 -10.10 20.30
CA ILE A 36 -6.33 -11.25 19.80
C ILE A 36 -6.49 -12.30 20.89
N ASP A 37 -7.66 -12.91 20.91
CA ASP A 37 -8.01 -14.03 21.78
C ASP A 37 -8.46 -15.21 20.90
N GLY A 38 -7.93 -16.40 21.16
CA GLY A 38 -8.14 -17.58 20.34
C GLY A 38 -7.37 -17.58 19.01
N ASN A 39 -7.84 -18.42 18.08
CA ASN A 39 -7.18 -18.66 16.79
C ASN A 39 -7.71 -17.70 15.71
N MET A 40 -6.85 -16.81 15.23
CA MET A 40 -7.17 -15.80 14.22
C MET A 40 -6.57 -16.13 12.85
N GLN A 41 -7.34 -15.79 11.80
CA GLN A 41 -6.91 -15.81 10.42
C GLN A 41 -6.70 -14.38 9.90
N LEU A 42 -5.57 -14.14 9.25
CA LEU A 42 -5.26 -12.87 8.62
C LEU A 42 -5.63 -12.92 7.14
N ASN A 43 -6.58 -12.08 6.74
CA ASN A 43 -6.99 -11.90 5.34
C ASN A 43 -6.75 -10.45 4.92
N PHE A 44 -6.17 -10.26 3.74
CA PHE A 44 -5.97 -8.94 3.15
C PHE A 44 -6.45 -8.93 1.72
N LEU A 45 -7.38 -8.02 1.37
CA LEU A 45 -7.99 -7.93 0.03
C LEU A 45 -8.55 -9.27 -0.48
N GLY A 46 -9.14 -10.07 0.41
CA GLY A 46 -9.70 -11.39 0.07
C GLY A 46 -8.66 -12.51 -0.04
N ILE A 47 -7.37 -12.24 0.16
CA ILE A 47 -6.30 -13.24 0.13
C ILE A 47 -5.97 -13.65 1.56
N LYS A 48 -5.92 -14.96 1.81
CA LYS A 48 -5.46 -15.55 3.07
C LYS A 48 -3.94 -15.42 3.18
N ILE A 49 -3.48 -14.59 4.12
CA ILE A 49 -2.05 -14.31 4.36
C ILE A 49 -1.48 -15.28 5.39
N ALA A 50 -2.22 -15.52 6.48
CA ALA A 50 -1.80 -16.38 7.57
C ALA A 50 -3.02 -16.93 8.33
N ASP A 51 -2.81 -18.05 9.03
CA ASP A 51 -3.82 -18.75 9.81
C ASP A 51 -3.17 -19.40 11.01
N GLY A 52 -3.96 -19.84 11.99
CA GLY A 52 -3.40 -20.45 13.18
C GLY A 52 -2.75 -19.43 14.13
N ILE A 53 -3.11 -18.13 14.05
CA ILE A 53 -2.45 -17.10 14.86
C ILE A 53 -3.12 -17.06 16.23
N THR A 54 -2.42 -17.60 17.24
CA THR A 54 -2.94 -17.76 18.60
C THR A 54 -2.35 -16.78 19.62
N THR A 55 -1.37 -15.96 19.22
CA THR A 55 -0.70 -15.03 20.14
C THR A 55 -0.69 -13.61 19.59
N THR A 56 -1.01 -12.65 20.47
CA THR A 56 -0.96 -11.22 20.13
C THR A 56 0.43 -10.78 19.65
N ALA A 57 1.50 -11.38 20.18
CA ALA A 57 2.86 -11.10 19.71
C ALA A 57 3.07 -11.42 18.22
N ARG A 58 2.58 -12.59 17.75
CA ARG A 58 2.64 -12.93 16.31
C ARG A 58 1.72 -12.04 15.47
N TRP A 59 0.54 -11.70 15.98
CA TRP A 59 -0.38 -10.80 15.30
C TRP A 59 0.25 -9.41 15.07
N ASN A 60 0.89 -8.85 16.10
CA ASN A 60 1.60 -7.57 16.00
C ASN A 60 2.82 -7.63 15.06
N GLN A 61 3.49 -8.78 14.96
CA GLN A 61 4.57 -8.97 13.97
C GLN A 61 4.03 -8.82 12.54
N TYR A 62 2.86 -9.39 12.23
CA TYR A 62 2.23 -9.17 10.93
C TYR A 62 1.90 -7.70 10.68
N GLY A 63 1.43 -6.97 11.71
CA GLY A 63 1.24 -5.52 11.61
C GLY A 63 2.50 -4.78 11.20
N THR A 64 3.64 -5.14 11.81
CA THR A 64 4.95 -4.56 11.47
C THR A 64 5.36 -4.90 10.03
N TYR A 65 5.12 -6.12 9.58
CA TYR A 65 5.39 -6.51 8.19
C TYR A 65 4.52 -5.71 7.21
N PHE A 66 3.22 -5.57 7.47
CA PHE A 66 2.33 -4.77 6.64
C PHE A 66 2.81 -3.32 6.51
N TYR A 67 3.26 -2.71 7.61
CA TYR A 67 3.87 -1.38 7.57
C TYR A 67 5.12 -1.31 6.71
N LEU A 68 6.09 -2.20 6.93
CA LEU A 68 7.33 -2.21 6.16
C LEU A 68 7.07 -2.44 4.67
N TRP A 69 6.18 -3.38 4.34
CA TRP A 69 5.82 -3.69 2.97
C TRP A 69 5.03 -2.58 2.30
N SER A 70 4.28 -1.76 3.06
CA SER A 70 3.56 -0.60 2.51
C SER A 70 4.49 0.47 1.93
N LEU A 71 5.76 0.51 2.36
CA LEU A 71 6.75 1.45 1.80
C LEU A 71 7.04 1.20 0.32
N VAL A 72 6.83 -0.03 -0.17
CA VAL A 72 7.00 -0.39 -1.58
C VAL A 72 5.98 0.34 -2.47
N PRO A 73 4.64 0.18 -2.28
CA PRO A 73 3.67 0.93 -3.05
C PRO A 73 3.79 2.44 -2.85
N LEU A 74 4.20 2.93 -1.66
CA LEU A 74 4.49 4.36 -1.46
C LEU A 74 5.63 4.85 -2.36
N THR A 75 6.74 4.13 -2.40
CA THR A 75 7.90 4.49 -3.22
C THR A 75 7.55 4.49 -4.70
N LEU A 76 6.79 3.48 -5.15
CA LEU A 76 6.31 3.40 -6.53
C LEU A 76 5.32 4.51 -6.86
N THR A 77 4.43 4.88 -5.92
CA THR A 77 3.52 6.02 -6.05
C THR A 77 4.29 7.31 -6.32
N ILE A 78 5.29 7.60 -5.50
CA ILE A 78 6.14 8.79 -5.64
C ILE A 78 6.88 8.76 -6.97
N PHE A 79 7.43 7.61 -7.36
CA PHE A 79 8.11 7.44 -8.64
C PHE A 79 7.19 7.74 -9.83
N CYS A 80 6.00 7.13 -9.86
CA CYS A 80 5.01 7.32 -10.92
C CYS A 80 4.53 8.77 -10.99
N TYR A 81 4.25 9.39 -9.84
CA TYR A 81 3.85 10.79 -9.78
C TYR A 81 4.94 11.74 -10.31
N ARG A 82 6.22 11.50 -9.95
CA ARG A 82 7.34 12.27 -10.50
C ARG A 82 7.49 12.09 -12.01
N LYS A 83 7.17 10.91 -12.55
CA LYS A 83 7.16 10.68 -14.02
C LYS A 83 6.02 11.44 -14.69
N PHE A 84 4.82 11.45 -14.09
CA PHE A 84 3.70 12.26 -14.58
C PHE A 84 4.09 13.74 -14.70
N LEU A 85 4.62 14.35 -13.62
CA LEU A 85 5.03 15.76 -13.61
C LEU A 85 6.07 16.11 -14.68
N LYS A 86 6.94 15.16 -15.05
CA LYS A 86 7.94 15.37 -16.12
C LYS A 86 7.37 15.22 -17.53
N LEU A 87 6.30 14.45 -17.70
CA LEU A 87 5.73 14.10 -19.01
C LEU A 87 4.57 15.00 -19.40
N VAL A 88 3.78 15.44 -18.43
CA VAL A 88 2.69 16.41 -18.63
C VAL A 88 3.21 17.75 -18.12
N PRO A 89 3.66 18.65 -19.00
CA PRO A 89 4.01 19.99 -18.57
C PRO A 89 2.77 20.66 -17.99
N THR A 90 2.83 21.01 -16.71
CA THR A 90 1.92 22.00 -16.14
C THR A 90 2.12 23.27 -16.94
N ILE A 91 1.07 23.75 -17.61
CA ILE A 91 1.05 25.00 -18.37
C ILE A 91 1.69 26.09 -17.48
N SER A 92 2.92 26.49 -17.80
CA SER A 92 3.49 27.71 -17.25
C SER A 92 2.86 28.84 -18.04
N ASN A 93 1.87 29.50 -17.43
CA ASN A 93 1.38 30.80 -17.91
C ASN A 93 2.52 31.81 -17.95
#